data_AF-A0A6N8YSS8-F1
#
_entry.id   AF-A0A6N8YSS8-F1
#
_cell.length_a   1.000
_cell.length_b   1.000
_cell.length_c   1.000
_cell.angle_alpha   90.00
_cell.angle_beta   90.00
_cell.angle_gamma   90.00
#
_symmetry.space_group_name_H-M   'P 1'
#
loop_
_entity.id
_entity.type
_entity.pdbx_description
1 polymer ?
#
loop_
_entity_poly.entity_id
_entity_poly.type
_entity_poly.pdbx_seq_one_letter_code
_entity_poly.pdbx_strand_id
1 'polypeptide(L)'
;MKIAYLGPQGTFSEQAALDYARGADVIPYRSITASAMSVLWGEADEAVCPIENSLQGAVTDTLDVLLHEEGLHIRQEMTLDIVHNLMVKPGVVLAAVKRVYSHPQALGQCRGYLEQHLPNAELAASLSTAEAVEQAMASDVPAAAIAPSRSAELYGAQILARGIQDDDNNVTRFVVLGKSDHPRTGNDLTSVAMEFSEDKPGQLFGVLKEFAERNLNLTKIESRPTRLGLGKYYFLVDIEGHEDDPTLADALILVEQRTSQLIKFGSYPRADTESFLTERVRETATLHHYRCQREAELSGIRIDLLLEAGEKRIGVEVRATSSSEGILKLAQSFRRAGLTQAIFVFADPTVAERARATAAEWPEELAATAVFTTAEHISELL
;
A
#
# COMPACT_ATOMS: atom_id res chain seq x y z
N MET A 1 12.85 5.91 -20.91
CA MET A 1 12.62 6.63 -19.65
C MET A 1 13.41 5.91 -18.58
N LYS A 2 14.23 6.66 -17.83
CA LYS A 2 15.07 6.19 -16.72
C LYS A 2 14.48 6.67 -15.41
N ILE A 3 14.15 5.74 -14.52
CA ILE A 3 13.53 6.04 -13.23
C ILE A 3 14.51 5.69 -12.12
N ALA A 4 14.98 6.70 -11.38
CA ALA A 4 15.81 6.49 -10.21
C ALA A 4 14.98 6.08 -9.00
N TYR A 5 15.53 5.25 -8.13
CA TYR A 5 14.90 4.88 -6.86
C TYR A 5 15.94 4.57 -5.78
N LEU A 6 15.52 4.55 -4.51
CA LEU A 6 16.36 4.06 -3.41
C LEU A 6 16.54 2.55 -3.53
N GLY A 7 17.76 2.11 -3.88
CA GLY A 7 18.12 0.71 -3.95
C GLY A 7 18.29 0.04 -2.58
N PRO A 8 18.68 -1.25 -2.58
CA PRO A 8 19.00 -2.08 -3.75
C PRO A 8 17.76 -2.64 -4.47
N GLN A 9 17.99 -3.44 -5.50
CA GLN A 9 16.97 -4.25 -6.16
C GLN A 9 16.29 -5.22 -5.17
N GLY A 10 14.98 -5.40 -5.27
CA GLY A 10 14.15 -6.24 -4.40
C GLY A 10 13.41 -5.51 -3.29
N THR A 11 13.60 -4.18 -3.17
CA THR A 11 12.99 -3.34 -2.14
C THR A 11 11.60 -2.85 -2.54
N PHE A 12 10.85 -2.31 -1.58
CA PHE A 12 9.56 -1.64 -1.85
C PHE A 12 9.72 -0.41 -2.77
N SER A 13 10.86 0.26 -2.73
CA SER A 13 11.16 1.38 -3.65
C SER A 13 11.36 0.92 -5.09
N GLU A 14 11.98 -0.25 -5.33
CA GLU A 14 12.02 -0.83 -6.68
C GLU A 14 10.62 -1.17 -7.15
N GLN A 15 9.81 -1.81 -6.28
CA GLN A 15 8.42 -2.17 -6.60
C GLN A 15 7.62 -0.92 -7.02
N ALA A 16 7.67 0.15 -6.22
CA ALA A 16 7.00 1.42 -6.55
C ALA A 16 7.47 1.99 -7.90
N ALA A 17 8.77 1.93 -8.20
CA ALA A 17 9.31 2.40 -9.47
C ALA A 17 8.83 1.57 -10.68
N LEU A 18 8.74 0.25 -10.51
CA LEU A 18 8.24 -0.66 -11.55
C LEU A 18 6.73 -0.50 -11.78
N ASP A 19 5.96 -0.30 -10.72
CA ASP A 19 4.50 -0.08 -10.79
C ASP A 19 4.17 1.25 -11.47
N TYR A 20 4.96 2.29 -11.15
CA TYR A 20 4.82 3.61 -11.77
C TYR A 20 5.07 3.56 -13.28
N ALA A 21 6.19 2.96 -13.71
CA ALA A 21 6.63 2.99 -15.10
C ALA A 21 6.93 1.57 -15.61
N ARG A 22 5.86 0.82 -15.90
CA ARG A 22 5.99 -0.54 -16.46
C ARG A 22 6.79 -0.52 -17.77
N GLY A 23 7.92 -1.24 -17.77
CA GLY A 23 8.83 -1.34 -18.92
C GLY A 23 9.87 -0.21 -19.03
N ALA A 24 9.94 0.71 -18.07
CA ALA A 24 11.03 1.66 -17.96
C ALA A 24 12.32 1.02 -17.41
N ASP A 25 13.44 1.70 -17.62
CA ASP A 25 14.72 1.34 -17.03
C ASP A 25 14.79 1.91 -15.60
N VAL A 26 14.62 1.05 -14.59
CA VAL A 26 14.67 1.45 -13.18
C VAL A 26 16.10 1.31 -12.65
N ILE A 27 16.64 2.40 -12.11
CA ILE A 27 18.07 2.52 -11.75
C ILE A 27 18.19 2.68 -10.22
N PRO A 28 18.84 1.73 -9.52
CA PRO A 28 19.04 1.84 -8.08
C PRO A 28 20.11 2.88 -7.74
N TYR A 29 19.82 3.69 -6.73
CA TYR A 29 20.78 4.59 -6.10
C TYR A 29 20.96 4.25 -4.62
N ARG A 30 22.10 4.64 -4.06
CA ARG A 30 22.50 4.33 -2.68
C ARG A 30 21.77 5.13 -1.58
N SER A 31 21.07 6.20 -1.95
CA SER A 31 20.31 7.02 -1.02
C SER A 31 19.18 7.77 -1.76
N ILE A 32 18.16 8.19 -1.01
CA ILE A 32 17.05 9.00 -1.53
C ILE A 32 17.56 10.31 -2.12
N THR A 33 18.50 10.97 -1.44
CA THR A 33 19.16 12.17 -1.97
C THR A 33 19.84 11.89 -3.30
N ALA A 34 20.58 10.78 -3.42
CA ALA A 34 21.25 10.45 -4.67
C ALA A 34 20.27 10.14 -5.81
N SER A 35 19.17 9.42 -5.55
CA SER A 35 18.13 9.19 -6.57
C SER A 35 17.49 10.49 -7.01
N ALA A 36 17.13 11.37 -6.08
CA ALA A 36 16.50 12.65 -6.40
C ALA A 36 17.44 13.60 -7.17
N MET A 37 18.71 13.73 -6.74
CA MET A 37 19.69 14.58 -7.42
C MET A 37 20.04 14.10 -8.84
N SER A 38 19.93 12.79 -9.10
CA SER A 38 20.16 12.23 -10.44
C SER A 38 19.22 12.82 -11.51
N VAL A 39 18.01 13.25 -11.09
CA VAL A 39 17.05 13.94 -11.95
C VAL A 39 17.57 15.31 -12.33
N LEU A 40 18.01 16.11 -11.35
CA LEU A 40 18.56 17.45 -11.59
C LEU A 40 19.78 17.41 -12.51
N TRP A 41 20.67 16.43 -12.31
CA TRP A 41 21.86 16.23 -13.15
C TRP A 41 21.56 15.61 -14.51
N GLY A 42 20.33 15.16 -14.76
CA GLY A 42 19.93 14.54 -16.03
C GLY A 42 20.47 13.13 -16.26
N GLU A 43 20.85 12.44 -15.19
CA GLU A 43 21.25 11.02 -15.22
C GLU A 43 20.01 10.10 -15.29
N ALA A 44 18.93 10.50 -14.61
CA ALA A 44 17.60 9.91 -14.68
C ALA A 44 16.58 10.96 -15.17
N ASP A 45 15.48 10.49 -15.74
CA ASP A 45 14.39 11.36 -16.19
C ASP A 45 13.53 11.78 -15.00
N GLU A 46 13.26 10.85 -14.08
CA GLU A 46 12.46 11.03 -12.87
C GLU A 46 12.98 10.14 -11.73
N ALA A 47 12.55 10.41 -10.48
CA ALA A 47 12.89 9.60 -9.32
C ALA A 47 11.66 9.25 -8.48
N VAL A 48 11.51 7.98 -8.11
CA VAL A 48 10.45 7.51 -7.21
C VAL A 48 11.01 7.44 -5.79
N CYS A 49 10.48 8.29 -4.91
CA CYS A 49 10.97 8.47 -3.55
C CYS A 49 9.83 8.28 -2.54
N PRO A 50 10.01 7.50 -1.46
CA PRO A 50 9.03 7.43 -0.39
C PRO A 50 8.98 8.78 0.34
N ILE A 51 7.80 9.35 0.57
CA ILE A 51 7.65 10.63 1.29
C ILE A 51 7.03 10.44 2.67
N GLU A 52 6.26 9.38 2.88
CA GLU A 52 5.52 9.13 4.11
C GLU A 52 5.16 7.65 4.24
N ASN A 53 5.16 7.13 5.45
CA ASN A 53 4.62 5.81 5.79
C ASN A 53 3.59 5.94 6.93
N SER A 54 2.50 5.18 6.84
CA SER A 54 1.39 5.24 7.81
C SER A 54 1.78 4.89 9.26
N LEU A 55 2.83 4.10 9.45
CA LEU A 55 3.31 3.65 10.76
C LEU A 55 4.54 4.42 11.26
N GLN A 56 5.38 4.96 10.35
CA GLN A 56 6.62 5.66 10.71
C GLN A 56 6.58 7.18 10.49
N GLY A 57 5.52 7.70 9.88
CA GLY A 57 5.38 9.11 9.53
C GLY A 57 6.25 9.50 8.33
N ALA A 58 6.67 10.75 8.29
CA ALA A 58 7.38 11.33 7.15
C ALA A 58 8.77 10.73 6.92
N VAL A 59 9.14 10.62 5.65
CA VAL A 59 10.48 10.22 5.21
C VAL A 59 11.33 11.49 5.07
N THR A 60 12.18 11.72 6.07
CA THR A 60 12.88 12.99 6.26
C THR A 60 13.79 13.37 5.10
N ASP A 61 14.42 12.39 4.44
CA ASP A 61 15.39 12.62 3.37
C ASP A 61 14.73 13.17 2.10
N THR A 62 13.56 12.63 1.73
CA THR A 62 12.78 13.12 0.57
C THR A 62 12.35 14.56 0.79
N LEU A 63 11.83 14.85 1.99
CA LEU A 63 11.44 16.19 2.38
C LEU A 63 12.63 17.15 2.45
N ASP A 64 13.80 16.72 2.93
CA ASP A 64 15.00 17.56 2.97
C ASP A 64 15.44 17.96 1.56
N VAL A 65 15.40 17.03 0.61
CA VAL A 65 15.72 17.35 -0.80
C VAL A 65 14.73 18.39 -1.34
N LEU A 66 13.42 18.17 -1.16
CA LEU A 66 12.39 19.10 -1.64
C LEU A 66 12.47 20.50 -1.00
N LEU A 67 12.92 20.59 0.25
CA LEU A 67 13.07 21.87 0.96
C LEU A 67 14.31 22.66 0.55
N HIS A 68 15.38 21.98 0.11
CA HIS A 68 16.69 22.60 -0.05
C HIS A 68 17.22 22.62 -1.49
N GLU A 69 16.70 21.79 -2.38
CA GLU A 69 17.16 21.71 -3.77
C GLU A 69 16.13 22.35 -4.71
N GLU A 70 16.55 23.37 -5.45
CA GLU A 70 15.71 24.06 -6.42
C GLU A 70 15.58 23.27 -7.74
N GLY A 71 14.44 23.43 -8.41
CA GLY A 71 14.18 22.82 -9.71
C GLY A 71 13.76 21.35 -9.67
N LEU A 72 13.48 20.81 -8.47
CA LEU A 72 12.88 19.50 -8.29
C LEU A 72 11.43 19.65 -7.81
N HIS A 73 10.52 18.99 -8.49
CA HIS A 73 9.09 19.08 -8.23
C HIS A 73 8.45 17.70 -8.13
N ILE A 74 7.42 17.57 -7.29
CA ILE A 74 6.53 16.42 -7.27
C ILE A 74 5.65 16.49 -8.52
N ARG A 75 5.75 15.47 -9.35
CA ARG A 75 4.97 15.28 -10.59
C ARG A 75 3.77 14.38 -10.40
N GLN A 76 3.86 13.45 -9.45
CA GLN A 76 2.83 12.47 -9.22
C GLN A 76 3.04 11.87 -7.83
N GLU A 77 1.98 11.30 -7.27
CA GLU A 77 2.08 10.44 -6.09
C GLU A 77 1.49 9.06 -6.35
N MET A 78 1.86 8.11 -5.51
CA MET A 78 1.28 6.77 -5.48
C MET A 78 1.36 6.19 -4.07
N THR A 79 0.54 5.20 -3.78
CA THR A 79 0.57 4.47 -2.51
C THR A 79 0.88 3.02 -2.75
N LEU A 80 1.75 2.44 -1.92
CA LEU A 80 2.09 1.02 -1.96
C LEU A 80 1.83 0.40 -0.59
N ASP A 81 1.08 -0.70 -0.58
CA ASP A 81 0.90 -1.53 0.62
C ASP A 81 2.19 -2.29 0.93
N ILE A 82 2.62 -2.20 2.19
CA ILE A 82 3.86 -2.81 2.66
C ILE A 82 3.55 -4.19 3.21
N VAL A 83 3.56 -5.17 2.30
CA VAL A 83 3.32 -6.58 2.62
C VAL A 83 4.64 -7.29 2.91
N HIS A 84 4.84 -7.70 4.16
CA HIS A 84 6.02 -8.46 4.58
C HIS A 84 5.80 -9.95 4.37
N ASN A 85 6.76 -10.61 3.72
CA ASN A 85 6.71 -12.05 3.46
C ASN A 85 7.88 -12.75 4.13
N LEU A 86 7.60 -13.86 4.80
CA LEU A 86 8.63 -14.76 5.31
C LEU A 86 9.05 -15.72 4.19
N MET A 87 10.33 -15.68 3.82
CA MET A 87 10.88 -16.51 2.76
C MET A 87 12.17 -17.19 3.18
N VAL A 88 12.48 -18.32 2.54
CA VAL A 88 13.59 -19.20 2.88
C VAL A 88 14.23 -19.75 1.60
N LYS A 89 15.40 -20.37 1.75
CA LYS A 89 15.98 -21.21 0.71
C LYS A 89 15.05 -22.40 0.38
N PRO A 90 14.82 -22.75 -0.90
CA PRO A 90 13.96 -23.87 -1.26
C PRO A 90 14.29 -25.16 -0.50
N GLY A 91 13.25 -25.81 0.03
CA GLY A 91 13.38 -27.04 0.83
C GLY A 91 13.58 -26.82 2.34
N VAL A 92 13.84 -25.60 2.79
CA VAL A 92 13.76 -25.27 4.23
C VAL A 92 12.29 -25.21 4.65
N VAL A 93 11.96 -25.86 5.75
CA VAL A 93 10.63 -25.82 6.36
C VAL A 93 10.61 -24.87 7.56
N LEU A 94 9.45 -24.29 7.87
CA LEU A 94 9.30 -23.30 8.94
C LEU A 94 9.89 -23.77 10.28
N ALA A 95 9.61 -25.01 10.68
CA ALA A 95 10.08 -25.58 11.94
C ALA A 95 11.61 -25.76 12.03
N ALA A 96 12.32 -25.72 10.89
CA ALA A 96 13.78 -25.85 10.86
C ALA A 96 14.50 -24.50 10.98
N VAL A 97 13.80 -23.38 10.80
CA VAL A 97 14.38 -22.03 10.79
C VAL A 97 15.02 -21.71 12.15
N LYS A 98 16.31 -21.37 12.11
CA LYS A 98 17.11 -21.01 13.29
C LYS A 98 17.42 -19.53 13.37
N ARG A 99 17.29 -18.81 12.25
CA ARG A 99 17.62 -17.38 12.16
C ARG A 99 16.70 -16.68 11.19
N VAL A 100 16.34 -15.45 11.49
CA VAL A 100 15.53 -14.57 10.64
C VAL A 100 16.27 -13.28 10.38
N TYR A 101 16.49 -12.96 9.11
CA TYR A 101 17.12 -11.72 8.66
C TYR A 101 16.08 -10.71 8.19
N SER A 102 16.22 -9.43 8.56
CA SER A 102 15.53 -8.33 7.87
C SER A 102 16.07 -6.98 8.30
N HIS A 103 15.59 -5.91 7.67
CA HIS A 103 15.77 -4.56 8.19
C HIS A 103 15.14 -4.45 9.59
N PRO A 104 15.74 -3.73 10.56
CA PRO A 104 15.22 -3.61 11.94
C PRO A 104 13.74 -3.21 12.02
N GLN A 105 13.29 -2.33 11.12
CA GLN A 105 11.90 -1.91 11.04
C GLN A 105 10.97 -3.07 10.66
N ALA A 106 11.34 -3.87 9.65
CA ALA A 106 10.54 -5.02 9.22
C ALA A 106 10.51 -6.13 10.29
N LEU A 107 11.63 -6.36 10.98
CA LEU A 107 11.66 -7.26 12.16
C LEU A 107 10.71 -6.76 13.26
N GLY A 108 10.72 -5.45 13.52
CA GLY A 108 9.84 -4.83 14.51
C GLY A 108 8.36 -4.90 14.14
N GLN A 109 8.04 -4.77 12.85
CA GLN A 109 6.68 -4.82 12.31
C GLN A 109 6.11 -6.24 12.19
N CYS A 110 6.91 -7.29 12.37
CA CYS A 110 6.46 -8.69 12.29
C CYS A 110 6.67 -9.43 13.61
N ARG A 111 6.82 -8.71 14.72
CA ARG A 111 7.26 -9.29 15.99
C ARG A 111 6.25 -10.31 16.51
N GLY A 112 4.95 -10.00 16.43
CA GLY A 112 3.89 -10.90 16.89
C GLY A 112 3.92 -12.24 16.15
N TYR A 113 4.06 -12.20 14.82
CA TYR A 113 4.19 -13.42 14.02
C TYR A 113 5.42 -14.25 14.40
N LEU A 114 6.58 -13.59 14.56
CA LEU A 114 7.85 -14.24 14.88
C LEU A 114 7.83 -14.89 16.27
N GLU A 115 7.30 -14.20 17.28
CA GLU A 115 7.18 -14.75 18.64
C GLU A 115 6.25 -15.98 18.67
N GLN A 116 5.19 -15.98 17.86
CA GLN A 116 4.24 -17.09 17.81
C GLN A 116 4.78 -18.31 17.05
N HIS A 117 5.47 -18.11 15.92
CA HIS A 117 5.83 -19.19 14.99
C HIS A 117 7.30 -19.59 15.03
N LEU A 118 8.18 -18.68 15.42
CA LEU A 118 9.63 -18.84 15.43
C LEU A 118 10.25 -18.35 16.76
N PRO A 119 9.72 -18.75 17.94
CA PRO A 119 10.13 -18.19 19.24
C PRO A 119 11.61 -18.43 19.60
N ASN A 120 12.24 -19.42 18.96
CA ASN A 120 13.63 -19.80 19.22
C ASN A 120 14.60 -19.35 18.11
N ALA A 121 14.10 -18.65 17.08
CA ALA A 121 14.95 -18.17 16.00
C ALA A 121 15.69 -16.90 16.43
N GLU A 122 16.98 -16.81 16.09
CA GLU A 122 17.77 -15.60 16.27
C GLU A 122 17.32 -14.53 15.27
N LEU A 123 17.04 -13.31 15.73
CA LEU A 123 16.74 -12.18 14.86
C LEU A 123 18.03 -11.44 14.50
N ALA A 124 18.35 -11.32 13.21
CA ALA A 124 19.55 -10.68 12.70
C ALA A 124 19.18 -9.48 11.81
N ALA A 125 19.71 -8.30 12.15
CA ALA A 125 19.48 -7.08 11.41
C ALA A 125 20.34 -7.02 10.13
N SER A 126 19.72 -6.58 9.02
CA SER A 126 20.35 -6.33 7.72
C SER A 126 20.16 -4.85 7.33
N LEU A 127 20.93 -4.33 6.36
CA LEU A 127 20.80 -2.92 5.94
C LEU A 127 19.58 -2.69 5.04
N SER A 128 19.05 -3.74 4.41
CA SER A 128 17.81 -3.69 3.65
C SER A 128 17.06 -5.02 3.70
N THR A 129 15.78 -5.00 3.35
CA THR A 129 14.95 -6.21 3.21
C THR A 129 15.45 -7.12 2.08
N ALA A 130 15.98 -6.56 1.00
CA ALA A 130 16.55 -7.35 -0.10
C ALA A 130 17.87 -8.02 0.29
N GLU A 131 18.78 -7.29 0.96
CA GLU A 131 20.03 -7.86 1.48
C GLU A 131 19.75 -8.98 2.50
N ALA A 132 18.67 -8.87 3.28
CA ALA A 132 18.26 -9.94 4.19
C ALA A 132 17.95 -11.25 3.46
N VAL A 133 17.38 -11.19 2.26
CA VAL A 133 17.15 -12.38 1.43
C VAL A 133 18.48 -12.96 0.96
N GLU A 134 19.41 -12.14 0.48
CA GLU A 134 20.76 -12.58 0.12
C GLU A 134 21.46 -13.28 1.29
N GLN A 135 21.42 -12.68 2.49
CA GLN A 135 22.00 -13.25 3.71
C GLN A 135 21.34 -14.57 4.12
N ALA A 136 20.00 -14.69 4.03
CA ALA A 136 19.30 -15.93 4.33
C ALA A 136 19.64 -17.04 3.31
N MET A 137 19.77 -16.70 2.03
CA MET A 137 20.12 -17.65 0.97
C MET A 137 21.57 -18.15 1.07
N ALA A 138 22.48 -17.30 1.56
CA ALA A 138 23.89 -17.60 1.80
C ALA A 138 24.16 -18.23 3.19
N SER A 139 23.15 -18.36 4.05
CA SER A 139 23.33 -18.81 5.43
C SER A 139 23.71 -20.30 5.52
N ASP A 140 24.67 -20.62 6.40
CA ASP A 140 25.08 -22.00 6.71
C ASP A 140 24.09 -22.76 7.60
N VAL A 141 23.14 -22.04 8.20
CA VAL A 141 22.06 -22.60 9.00
C VAL A 141 20.73 -22.39 8.28
N PRO A 142 19.69 -23.19 8.54
CA PRO A 142 18.37 -22.93 7.97
C PRO A 142 17.89 -21.55 8.46
N ALA A 143 17.80 -20.61 7.52
CA ALA A 143 17.47 -19.22 7.80
C ALA A 143 16.27 -18.78 6.96
N ALA A 144 15.57 -17.77 7.47
CA ALA A 144 14.52 -17.06 6.78
C ALA A 144 14.89 -15.58 6.62
N ALA A 145 14.22 -14.91 5.69
CA ALA A 145 14.25 -13.47 5.52
C ALA A 145 12.82 -12.92 5.51
N ILE A 146 12.68 -11.67 5.95
CA ILE A 146 11.43 -10.91 5.79
C ILE A 146 11.66 -9.85 4.72
N ALA A 147 10.91 -9.92 3.62
CA ALA A 147 11.08 -9.02 2.49
C ALA A 147 9.82 -8.90 1.60
N PRO A 148 9.77 -7.94 0.65
CA PRO A 148 8.76 -7.90 -0.39
C PRO A 148 8.77 -9.18 -1.25
N SER A 149 7.63 -9.55 -1.82
CA SER A 149 7.51 -10.69 -2.75
C SER A 149 8.49 -10.61 -3.91
N ARG A 150 8.78 -9.39 -4.38
CA ARG A 150 9.78 -9.11 -5.43
C ARG A 150 11.16 -9.71 -5.14
N SER A 151 11.61 -9.67 -3.89
CA SER A 151 12.89 -10.28 -3.52
C SER A 151 12.88 -11.81 -3.69
N ALA A 152 11.74 -12.47 -3.49
CA ALA A 152 11.65 -13.92 -3.69
C ALA A 152 11.89 -14.31 -5.16
N GLU A 153 11.37 -13.52 -6.10
CA GLU A 153 11.59 -13.73 -7.54
C GLU A 153 13.05 -13.54 -7.93
N LEU A 154 13.68 -12.47 -7.44
CA LEU A 154 15.06 -12.11 -7.78
C LEU A 154 16.08 -13.13 -7.28
N TYR A 155 15.90 -13.61 -6.05
CA TYR A 155 16.85 -14.51 -5.40
C TYR A 155 16.44 -15.99 -5.46
N GLY A 156 15.30 -16.31 -6.08
CA GLY A 156 14.77 -17.68 -6.14
C GLY A 156 14.39 -18.23 -4.77
N ALA A 157 13.99 -17.38 -3.83
CA ALA A 157 13.58 -17.77 -2.49
C ALA A 157 12.14 -18.33 -2.48
N GLN A 158 11.87 -19.29 -1.60
CA GLN A 158 10.55 -19.84 -1.39
C GLN A 158 9.82 -19.04 -0.30
N ILE A 159 8.65 -18.50 -0.60
CA ILE A 159 7.79 -17.84 0.40
C ILE A 159 7.07 -18.91 1.24
N LEU A 160 7.28 -18.90 2.55
CA LEU A 160 6.59 -19.78 3.51
C LEU A 160 5.31 -19.16 4.06
N ALA A 161 5.32 -17.83 4.26
CA ALA A 161 4.17 -17.09 4.75
C ALA A 161 4.13 -15.70 4.12
N ARG A 162 2.93 -15.27 3.72
CA ARG A 162 2.65 -13.95 3.14
C ARG A 162 1.90 -13.10 4.15
N GLY A 163 2.15 -11.79 4.15
CA GLY A 163 1.44 -10.84 5.00
C GLY A 163 1.64 -11.14 6.48
N ILE A 164 2.88 -11.18 6.94
CA ILE A 164 3.23 -11.51 8.33
C ILE A 164 3.39 -10.29 9.24
N GLN A 165 3.14 -9.09 8.71
CA GLN A 165 3.15 -7.86 9.49
C GLN A 165 2.05 -7.87 10.56
N ASP A 166 2.31 -7.18 11.67
CA ASP A 166 1.40 -7.10 12.81
C ASP A 166 0.22 -6.14 12.53
N ASP A 167 0.37 -5.20 11.60
CA ASP A 167 -0.68 -4.25 11.18
C ASP A 167 -0.86 -4.28 9.65
N ASP A 168 -2.09 -4.57 9.21
CA ASP A 168 -2.47 -4.63 7.80
C ASP A 168 -2.67 -3.24 7.15
N ASN A 169 -2.66 -2.16 7.93
CA ASN A 169 -2.75 -0.78 7.44
C ASN A 169 -1.37 -0.12 7.25
N ASN A 170 -0.36 -0.92 6.87
CA ASN A 170 0.98 -0.43 6.58
C ASN A 170 1.09 0.01 5.12
N VAL A 171 1.04 1.31 4.87
CA VAL A 171 1.03 1.90 3.54
C VAL A 171 2.14 2.93 3.46
N THR A 172 2.89 2.92 2.37
CA THR A 172 3.88 3.96 2.08
C THR A 172 3.40 4.79 0.89
N ARG A 173 3.34 6.10 1.08
CA ARG A 173 3.15 7.08 0.01
C ARG A 173 4.49 7.39 -0.62
N PHE A 174 4.55 7.23 -1.93
CA PHE A 174 5.68 7.58 -2.78
C PHE A 174 5.30 8.79 -3.64
N VAL A 175 6.31 9.58 -3.98
CA VAL A 175 6.22 10.69 -4.93
C VAL A 175 7.18 10.45 -6.08
N VAL A 176 6.77 10.89 -7.26
CA VAL A 176 7.59 10.95 -8.46
C VAL A 176 8.15 12.36 -8.57
N LEU A 177 9.47 12.48 -8.55
CA LEU A 177 10.20 13.74 -8.62
C LEU A 177 10.71 13.97 -10.05
N GLY A 178 10.53 15.17 -10.56
CA GLY A 178 11.00 15.59 -11.88
C GLY A 178 11.37 17.08 -11.95
N LYS A 179 11.80 17.55 -13.13
CA LYS A 179 12.25 18.95 -13.35
C LYS A 179 11.13 19.99 -13.47
N SER A 180 9.91 19.52 -13.61
CA SER A 180 8.68 20.32 -13.62
C SER A 180 7.61 19.48 -12.95
N ASP A 181 6.51 20.07 -12.53
CA ASP A 181 5.35 19.37 -12.00
C ASP A 181 4.37 18.95 -13.13
N HIS A 182 3.15 18.57 -12.79
CA HIS A 182 2.20 18.00 -13.75
C HIS A 182 1.14 19.04 -14.17
N PRO A 183 0.69 19.03 -15.44
CA PRO A 183 -0.43 19.86 -15.84
C PRO A 183 -1.71 19.52 -15.06
N ARG A 184 -2.55 20.52 -14.79
CA ARG A 184 -3.86 20.38 -14.14
C ARG A 184 -4.69 19.23 -14.72
N THR A 185 -5.18 18.34 -13.85
CA THR A 185 -6.06 17.21 -14.20
C THR A 185 -7.49 17.38 -13.69
N GLY A 186 -7.71 18.25 -12.70
CA GLY A 186 -9.00 18.46 -12.04
C GLY A 186 -9.21 17.60 -10.80
N ASN A 187 -8.32 16.64 -10.52
CA ASN A 187 -8.22 15.91 -9.25
C ASN A 187 -6.76 15.94 -8.79
N ASP A 188 -6.31 17.11 -8.37
CA ASP A 188 -4.91 17.40 -8.09
C ASP A 188 -4.68 17.67 -6.59
N LEU A 189 -3.43 17.50 -6.17
CA LEU A 189 -2.91 18.04 -4.92
C LEU A 189 -1.81 19.05 -5.25
N THR A 190 -1.73 20.11 -4.45
CA THR A 190 -0.57 21.01 -4.39
C THR A 190 0.10 20.86 -3.03
N SER A 191 1.38 20.52 -3.04
CA SER A 191 2.20 20.44 -1.82
C SER A 191 3.08 21.66 -1.67
N VAL A 192 3.08 22.25 -0.47
CA VAL A 192 3.90 23.41 -0.13
C VAL A 192 4.56 23.25 1.22
N ALA A 193 5.70 23.92 1.40
CA ALA A 193 6.27 24.20 2.70
C ALA A 193 6.32 25.70 2.94
N MET A 194 5.99 26.12 4.16
CA MET A 194 6.05 27.52 4.56
C MET A 194 6.89 27.69 5.83
N GLU A 195 7.68 28.75 5.86
CA GLU A 195 8.39 29.22 7.05
C GLU A 195 7.81 30.58 7.50
N PHE A 196 7.81 30.82 8.80
CA PHE A 196 7.45 32.11 9.38
C PHE A 196 8.68 32.85 9.92
N SER A 197 8.71 34.17 9.76
CA SER A 197 9.85 35.01 10.16
C SER A 197 10.08 35.09 11.67
N GLU A 198 9.03 34.90 12.46
CA GLU A 198 9.04 34.97 13.92
C GLU A 198 8.13 33.88 14.47
N ASP A 199 8.44 33.25 15.61
CA ASP A 199 7.51 32.33 16.27
C ASP A 199 6.52 33.13 17.14
N LYS A 200 5.30 33.36 16.63
CA LYS A 200 4.26 34.15 17.32
C LYS A 200 2.88 33.46 17.30
N PRO A 201 2.09 33.59 18.39
CA PRO A 201 0.73 33.06 18.43
C PRO A 201 -0.14 33.54 17.26
N GLY A 202 -0.85 32.60 16.63
CA GLY A 202 -1.84 32.90 15.59
C GLY A 202 -1.30 33.01 14.16
N GLN A 203 0.00 32.90 13.92
CA GLN A 203 0.55 32.98 12.56
C GLN A 203 0.11 31.82 11.66
N LEU A 204 0.29 30.57 12.12
CA LEU A 204 -0.19 29.40 11.38
C LEU A 204 -1.71 29.49 11.15
N PHE A 205 -2.47 29.88 12.19
CA PHE A 205 -3.91 30.09 12.06
C PHE A 205 -4.24 31.11 10.97
N GLY A 206 -3.50 32.21 10.87
CA GLY A 206 -3.69 33.22 9.83
C GLY A 206 -3.56 32.66 8.42
N VAL A 207 -2.62 31.74 8.18
CA VAL A 207 -2.48 31.04 6.90
C VAL A 207 -3.57 30.00 6.70
N LEU A 208 -3.83 29.14 7.69
CA LEU A 208 -4.87 28.10 7.58
C LEU A 208 -6.26 28.70 7.36
N LYS A 209 -6.50 29.90 7.88
CA LYS A 209 -7.72 30.65 7.65
C LYS A 209 -7.92 31.02 6.18
N GLU A 210 -6.86 31.34 5.44
CA GLU A 210 -6.97 31.65 4.00
C GLU A 210 -7.49 30.45 3.19
N PHE A 211 -7.06 29.24 3.55
CA PHE A 211 -7.56 28.00 2.94
C PHE A 211 -9.01 27.71 3.37
N ALA A 212 -9.30 27.81 4.68
CA ALA A 212 -10.61 27.50 5.23
C ALA A 212 -11.72 28.42 4.71
N GLU A 213 -11.50 29.74 4.63
CA GLU A 213 -12.49 30.70 4.12
C GLU A 213 -12.79 30.51 2.63
N ARG A 214 -11.90 29.81 1.90
CA ARG A 214 -12.04 29.46 0.49
C ARG A 214 -12.50 28.02 0.25
N ASN A 215 -12.81 27.28 1.33
CA ASN A 215 -13.21 25.88 1.29
C ASN A 215 -12.19 24.97 0.57
N LEU A 216 -10.89 25.27 0.75
CA LEU A 216 -9.79 24.44 0.27
C LEU A 216 -9.47 23.38 1.32
N ASN A 217 -9.61 22.11 0.95
CA ASN A 217 -9.34 21.00 1.87
C ASN A 217 -7.84 20.76 2.01
N LEU A 218 -7.40 20.50 3.24
CA LEU A 218 -6.01 20.12 3.54
C LEU A 218 -5.97 18.62 3.84
N THR A 219 -5.19 17.86 3.07
CA THR A 219 -5.03 16.42 3.28
C THR A 219 -3.87 16.10 4.22
N LYS A 220 -2.94 17.04 4.39
CA LYS A 220 -1.80 16.93 5.30
C LYS A 220 -1.44 18.28 5.90
N ILE A 221 -1.08 18.27 7.18
CA ILE A 221 -0.35 19.37 7.83
C ILE A 221 0.65 18.79 8.82
N GLU A 222 1.91 19.18 8.69
CA GLU A 222 3.00 18.69 9.55
C GLU A 222 3.98 19.82 9.84
N SER A 223 4.47 19.92 11.08
CA SER A 223 5.55 20.86 11.44
C SER A 223 6.89 20.13 11.53
N ARG A 224 7.95 20.76 11.02
CA ARG A 224 9.30 20.22 11.01
C ARG A 224 10.33 21.29 11.38
N PRO A 225 11.28 21.03 12.28
CA PRO A 225 12.35 21.99 12.57
C PRO A 225 13.21 22.30 11.33
N THR A 226 13.54 23.58 11.11
CA THR A 226 14.36 24.00 9.95
C THR A 226 15.86 23.69 10.10
N ARG A 227 16.29 23.20 11.28
CA ARG A 227 17.69 22.99 11.69
C ARG A 227 18.54 24.28 11.76
N LEU A 228 17.99 25.44 11.43
CA LEU A 228 18.67 26.75 11.53
C LEU A 228 18.62 27.36 12.95
N GLY A 229 17.85 26.76 13.87
CA GLY A 229 17.74 27.17 15.26
C GLY A 229 16.50 26.57 15.94
N LEU A 230 16.50 26.52 17.27
CA LEU A 230 15.31 26.13 18.04
C LEU A 230 14.18 27.14 17.83
N GLY A 231 12.95 26.66 17.66
CA GLY A 231 11.77 27.52 17.46
C GLY A 231 11.50 27.91 16.00
N LYS A 232 12.32 27.47 15.04
CA LYS A 232 12.07 27.67 13.61
C LYS A 232 11.55 26.40 12.97
N TYR A 233 10.42 26.49 12.31
CA TYR A 233 9.75 25.35 11.70
C TYR A 233 9.32 25.65 10.27
N TYR A 234 9.46 24.63 9.42
CA TYR A 234 8.66 24.49 8.21
C TYR A 234 7.31 23.90 8.59
N PHE A 235 6.24 24.42 8.02
CA PHE A 235 4.93 23.77 7.99
C PHE A 235 4.69 23.24 6.58
N LEU A 236 4.59 21.92 6.47
CA LEU A 236 4.36 21.22 5.22
C LEU A 236 2.87 20.95 5.10
N VAL A 237 2.28 21.30 3.96
CA VAL A 237 0.84 21.21 3.73
C VAL A 237 0.58 20.63 2.34
N ASP A 238 -0.32 19.65 2.30
CA ASP A 238 -0.90 19.15 1.05
C ASP A 238 -2.33 19.68 0.94
N ILE A 239 -2.65 20.29 -0.20
CA ILE A 239 -3.89 21.03 -0.44
C ILE A 239 -4.60 20.40 -1.64
N GLU A 240 -5.90 20.13 -1.54
CA GLU A 240 -6.68 19.71 -2.71
C GLU A 240 -6.86 20.86 -3.69
N GLY A 241 -6.51 20.60 -4.95
CA GLY A 241 -6.49 21.57 -6.04
C GLY A 241 -5.15 21.63 -6.74
N HIS A 242 -5.14 22.31 -7.88
CA HIS A 242 -3.96 22.63 -8.65
C HIS A 242 -3.59 24.10 -8.45
N GLU A 243 -2.31 24.50 -8.52
CA GLU A 243 -1.93 25.90 -8.28
C GLU A 243 -2.52 26.89 -9.31
N ASP A 244 -2.89 26.39 -10.49
CA ASP A 244 -3.60 27.15 -11.53
C ASP A 244 -5.11 27.29 -11.27
N ASP A 245 -5.65 26.65 -10.24
CA ASP A 245 -7.03 26.87 -9.82
C ASP A 245 -7.16 28.28 -9.24
N PRO A 246 -8.08 29.14 -9.75
CA PRO A 246 -8.17 30.53 -9.31
C PRO A 246 -8.26 30.70 -7.79
N THR A 247 -9.06 29.85 -7.13
CA THR A 247 -9.24 29.87 -5.67
C THR A 247 -7.95 29.53 -4.92
N LEU A 248 -7.19 28.53 -5.38
CA LEU A 248 -5.94 28.12 -4.74
C LEU A 248 -4.80 29.10 -5.07
N ALA A 249 -4.72 29.56 -6.32
CA ALA A 249 -3.79 30.60 -6.75
C ALA A 249 -3.89 31.86 -5.87
N ASP A 250 -5.11 32.37 -5.67
CA ASP A 250 -5.37 33.54 -4.83
C ASP A 250 -4.98 33.28 -3.36
N ALA A 251 -5.23 32.07 -2.85
CA ALA A 251 -4.83 31.70 -1.49
C ALA A 251 -3.30 31.68 -1.36
N LEU A 252 -2.59 31.05 -2.31
CA LEU A 252 -1.13 30.94 -2.28
C LEU A 252 -0.44 32.31 -2.33
N ILE A 253 -0.97 33.27 -3.09
CA ILE A 253 -0.46 34.65 -3.10
C ILE A 253 -0.55 35.29 -1.70
N LEU A 254 -1.67 35.12 -1.00
CA LEU A 254 -1.84 35.66 0.34
C LEU A 254 -0.99 34.92 1.38
N VAL A 255 -0.81 33.60 1.22
CA VAL A 255 0.09 32.82 2.06
C VAL A 255 1.53 33.32 1.90
N GLU A 256 2.00 33.49 0.65
CA GLU A 256 3.34 34.00 0.36
C GLU A 256 3.60 35.35 1.07
N GLN A 257 2.62 36.27 1.03
CA GLN A 257 2.71 37.56 1.73
C GLN A 257 2.77 37.47 3.26
N ARG A 258 2.25 36.38 3.85
CA ARG A 258 2.21 36.15 5.30
C ARG A 258 3.37 35.31 5.82
N THR A 259 4.13 34.69 4.93
CA THR A 259 5.24 33.79 5.25
C THR A 259 6.59 34.44 4.93
N SER A 260 7.67 34.02 5.59
CA SER A 260 9.03 34.44 5.21
C SER A 260 9.54 33.71 3.98
N GLN A 261 9.04 32.49 3.78
CA GLN A 261 9.37 31.66 2.64
C GLN A 261 8.18 30.75 2.35
N LEU A 262 7.79 30.67 1.08
CA LEU A 262 6.86 29.67 0.55
C LEU A 262 7.60 28.87 -0.50
N ILE A 263 7.74 27.57 -0.28
CA ILE A 263 8.37 26.62 -1.20
C ILE A 263 7.23 25.77 -1.78
N LYS A 264 7.07 25.81 -3.10
CA LYS A 264 6.11 24.95 -3.80
C LYS A 264 6.82 23.68 -4.21
N PHE A 265 6.38 22.53 -3.70
CA PHE A 265 6.90 21.24 -4.12
C PHE A 265 6.30 20.80 -5.46
N GLY A 266 5.11 21.30 -5.82
CA GLY A 266 4.50 21.07 -7.14
C GLY A 266 3.00 20.83 -7.02
N SER A 267 2.31 20.92 -8.16
CA SER A 267 0.91 20.50 -8.32
C SER A 267 0.86 19.22 -9.17
N TYR A 268 0.13 18.22 -8.71
CA TYR A 268 0.18 16.89 -9.29
C TYR A 268 -1.10 16.09 -9.10
N PRO A 269 -1.36 15.06 -9.94
CA PRO A 269 -2.57 14.26 -9.82
C PRO A 269 -2.59 13.53 -8.49
N ARG A 270 -3.71 13.63 -7.79
CA ARG A 270 -3.95 12.88 -6.56
C ARG A 270 -3.96 11.39 -6.88
N ALA A 271 -3.32 10.57 -6.04
CA ALA A 271 -3.48 9.12 -6.16
C ALA A 271 -4.93 8.74 -5.83
N ASP A 272 -5.64 8.18 -6.81
CA ASP A 272 -6.97 7.61 -6.56
C ASP A 272 -6.83 6.40 -5.63
N THR A 273 -7.30 6.54 -4.39
CA THR A 273 -7.37 5.45 -3.41
C THR A 273 -8.17 4.25 -3.97
N GLU A 274 -9.10 4.48 -4.90
CA GLU A 274 -9.95 3.44 -5.51
C GLU A 274 -9.23 2.55 -6.55
N SER A 275 -8.27 3.08 -7.32
CA SER A 275 -7.57 2.29 -8.35
C SER A 275 -6.75 1.16 -7.71
N PHE A 276 -6.14 1.42 -6.56
CA PHE A 276 -5.35 0.43 -5.80
C PHE A 276 -6.22 -0.48 -4.91
N LEU A 277 -7.38 0.00 -4.44
CA LEU A 277 -8.36 -0.85 -3.73
C LEU A 277 -8.89 -1.97 -4.62
N THR A 278 -9.07 -1.72 -5.93
CA THR A 278 -9.49 -2.75 -6.89
C THR A 278 -8.44 -3.87 -7.03
N GLU A 279 -7.16 -3.54 -6.92
CA GLU A 279 -6.05 -4.52 -6.97
C GLU A 279 -5.89 -5.26 -5.63
N ARG A 280 -6.05 -4.55 -4.49
CA ARG A 280 -6.19 -5.15 -3.13
C ARG A 280 -7.34 -6.14 -3.03
N VAL A 281 -8.51 -5.81 -3.58
CA VAL A 281 -9.67 -6.71 -3.57
C VAL A 281 -9.35 -7.96 -4.37
N ARG A 282 -8.66 -7.85 -5.52
CA ARG A 282 -8.20 -9.04 -6.28
C ARG A 282 -7.17 -9.88 -5.53
N GLU A 283 -6.15 -9.30 -4.91
CA GLU A 283 -5.12 -10.07 -4.19
C GLU A 283 -5.65 -10.67 -2.87
N THR A 284 -6.45 -9.90 -2.14
CA THR A 284 -7.14 -10.37 -0.92
C THR A 284 -8.18 -11.44 -1.27
N ALA A 285 -8.89 -11.30 -2.40
CA ALA A 285 -9.76 -12.34 -2.95
C ALA A 285 -8.97 -13.59 -3.33
N THR A 286 -7.74 -13.46 -3.82
CA THR A 286 -6.86 -14.60 -4.17
C THR A 286 -6.35 -15.33 -2.91
N LEU A 287 -5.98 -14.60 -1.85
CA LEU A 287 -5.53 -15.16 -0.57
C LEU A 287 -6.68 -15.85 0.19
N HIS A 288 -7.88 -15.25 0.18
CA HIS A 288 -9.08 -15.85 0.74
C HIS A 288 -9.62 -17.00 -0.14
N HIS A 289 -9.47 -16.91 -1.46
CA HIS A 289 -9.77 -18.00 -2.39
C HIS A 289 -8.95 -19.24 -2.06
N TYR A 290 -7.65 -19.13 -1.78
CA TYR A 290 -6.84 -20.31 -1.43
C TYR A 290 -7.30 -20.99 -0.13
N ARG A 291 -7.69 -20.20 0.90
CA ARG A 291 -8.25 -20.74 2.15
C ARG A 291 -9.61 -21.42 1.92
N CYS A 292 -10.49 -20.78 1.15
CA CYS A 292 -11.83 -21.30 0.84
C CYS A 292 -11.79 -22.50 -0.12
N GLN A 293 -10.84 -22.52 -1.07
CA GLN A 293 -10.65 -23.60 -2.04
C GLN A 293 -10.25 -24.90 -1.35
N ARG A 294 -9.36 -24.85 -0.36
CA ARG A 294 -9.01 -26.03 0.43
C ARG A 294 -10.19 -26.60 1.21
N GLU A 295 -11.04 -25.74 1.78
CA GLU A 295 -12.23 -26.16 2.54
C GLU A 295 -13.35 -26.66 1.62
N ALA A 296 -13.43 -26.10 0.40
CA ALA A 296 -14.31 -26.54 -0.66
C ALA A 296 -13.89 -27.92 -1.22
N GLU A 297 -12.61 -28.14 -1.50
CA GLU A 297 -12.08 -29.44 -1.94
C GLU A 297 -12.37 -30.56 -0.92
N LEU A 298 -12.20 -30.28 0.38
CA LEU A 298 -12.56 -31.20 1.47
C LEU A 298 -14.07 -31.50 1.54
N SER A 299 -14.89 -30.61 0.99
CA SER A 299 -16.35 -30.72 0.96
C SER A 299 -16.90 -31.17 -0.39
N GLY A 300 -16.03 -31.53 -1.35
CA GLY A 300 -16.42 -31.92 -2.71
C GLY A 300 -16.97 -30.77 -3.56
N ILE A 301 -16.67 -29.53 -3.20
CA ILE A 301 -17.12 -28.29 -3.83
C ILE A 301 -15.99 -27.73 -4.71
N ARG A 302 -16.31 -27.39 -5.97
CA ARG A 302 -15.43 -26.61 -6.84
C ARG A 302 -15.85 -25.14 -6.78
N ILE A 303 -14.88 -24.26 -6.50
CA ILE A 303 -15.03 -22.80 -6.54
C ILE A 303 -14.42 -22.29 -7.84
N ASP A 304 -15.22 -21.66 -8.70
CA ASP A 304 -14.70 -20.80 -9.76
C ASP A 304 -14.98 -19.33 -9.38
N LEU A 305 -13.94 -18.48 -9.42
CA LEU A 305 -14.02 -17.05 -9.09
C LEU A 305 -14.78 -16.32 -10.21
N LEU A 306 -15.97 -15.80 -9.92
CA LEU A 306 -16.70 -14.93 -10.84
C LEU A 306 -16.65 -13.49 -10.33
N LEU A 307 -16.07 -12.66 -11.19
CA LEU A 307 -15.83 -11.21 -11.18
C LEU A 307 -16.57 -10.30 -10.18
N GLU A 308 -15.81 -9.27 -9.81
CA GLU A 308 -16.07 -8.12 -8.94
C GLU A 308 -17.00 -7.08 -9.58
N ALA A 309 -17.99 -6.59 -8.81
CA ALA A 309 -18.70 -5.35 -9.06
C ALA A 309 -18.94 -4.64 -7.72
N GLY A 310 -18.19 -3.57 -7.45
CA GLY A 310 -18.43 -2.56 -6.40
C GLY A 310 -18.60 -3.04 -4.95
N GLU A 311 -17.83 -2.45 -4.03
CA GLU A 311 -18.00 -2.62 -2.57
C GLU A 311 -17.95 -4.09 -2.04
N LYS A 312 -16.75 -4.68 -1.99
CA LYS A 312 -16.45 -5.92 -1.19
C LYS A 312 -17.30 -7.17 -1.50
N ARG A 313 -17.91 -7.27 -2.68
CA ARG A 313 -18.67 -8.47 -3.11
C ARG A 313 -17.76 -9.45 -3.84
N ILE A 314 -17.80 -10.73 -3.46
CA ILE A 314 -17.13 -11.82 -4.19
C ILE A 314 -18.19 -12.84 -4.65
N GLY A 315 -18.27 -13.06 -5.97
CA GLY A 315 -19.08 -14.12 -6.57
C GLY A 315 -18.35 -15.47 -6.52
N VAL A 316 -19.02 -16.51 -6.02
CA VAL A 316 -18.44 -17.85 -5.83
C VAL A 316 -19.27 -18.84 -6.64
N GLU A 317 -18.78 -19.26 -7.81
CA GLU A 317 -19.46 -20.32 -8.54
C GLU A 317 -19.29 -21.64 -7.77
N VAL A 318 -20.39 -22.22 -7.27
CA VAL A 318 -20.38 -23.49 -6.53
C VAL A 318 -20.89 -24.59 -7.46
N ARG A 319 -19.98 -25.21 -8.20
CA ARG A 319 -20.32 -26.37 -9.06
C ARG A 319 -20.27 -27.66 -8.25
N ALA A 320 -21.22 -27.86 -7.34
CA ALA A 320 -21.36 -29.15 -6.65
C ALA A 320 -22.78 -29.51 -6.22
N THR A 321 -23.05 -30.83 -6.30
CA THR A 321 -24.17 -31.57 -5.70
C THR A 321 -23.90 -31.85 -4.21
N SER A 322 -23.56 -30.82 -3.42
CA SER A 322 -23.11 -31.00 -2.04
C SER A 322 -24.26 -31.01 -1.03
N SER A 323 -24.06 -31.74 0.07
CA SER A 323 -24.93 -31.72 1.25
C SER A 323 -24.96 -30.32 1.89
N SER A 324 -26.08 -29.99 2.55
CA SER A 324 -26.33 -28.73 3.26
C SER A 324 -25.22 -28.33 4.25
N GLU A 325 -24.50 -29.31 4.80
CA GLU A 325 -23.40 -29.11 5.74
C GLU A 325 -22.13 -28.50 5.10
N GLY A 326 -21.83 -28.85 3.84
CA GLY A 326 -20.67 -28.32 3.11
C GLY A 326 -20.84 -26.83 2.77
N ILE A 327 -22.06 -26.45 2.38
CA ILE A 327 -22.42 -25.06 2.06
C ILE A 327 -22.31 -24.19 3.33
N LEU A 328 -22.75 -24.70 4.48
CA LEU A 328 -22.64 -24.01 5.77
C LEU A 328 -21.18 -23.75 6.18
N LYS A 329 -20.31 -24.76 6.08
CA LYS A 329 -18.87 -24.60 6.40
C LYS A 329 -18.22 -23.56 5.50
N LEU A 330 -18.55 -23.58 4.22
CA LEU A 330 -18.04 -22.62 3.24
C LEU A 330 -18.52 -21.18 3.53
N ALA A 331 -19.81 -20.99 3.85
CA ALA A 331 -20.34 -19.69 4.25
C ALA A 331 -19.66 -19.13 5.52
N GLN A 332 -19.42 -19.99 6.52
CA GLN A 332 -18.68 -19.60 7.73
C GLN A 332 -17.22 -19.23 7.44
N SER A 333 -16.61 -19.86 6.43
CA SER A 333 -15.26 -19.53 5.97
C SER A 333 -15.21 -18.15 5.32
N PHE A 334 -16.17 -17.85 4.42
CA PHE A 334 -16.30 -16.53 3.79
C PHE A 334 -16.56 -15.41 4.79
N ARG A 335 -17.34 -15.66 5.83
CA ARG A 335 -17.56 -14.67 6.89
C ARG A 335 -16.30 -14.41 7.72
N ARG A 336 -15.54 -15.45 8.05
CA ARG A 336 -14.23 -15.32 8.73
C ARG A 336 -13.20 -14.59 7.86
N ALA A 337 -13.37 -14.64 6.54
CA ALA A 337 -12.60 -13.89 5.55
C ALA A 337 -13.01 -12.41 5.41
N GLY A 338 -14.02 -11.94 6.16
CA GLY A 338 -14.45 -10.53 6.12
C GLY A 338 -15.25 -10.13 4.87
N LEU A 339 -15.77 -11.10 4.12
CA LEU A 339 -16.60 -10.84 2.94
C LEU A 339 -18.02 -10.41 3.35
N THR A 340 -18.54 -9.38 2.70
CA THR A 340 -19.87 -8.84 2.97
C THR A 340 -20.99 -9.62 2.28
N GLN A 341 -20.67 -10.32 1.19
CA GLN A 341 -21.63 -11.11 0.44
C GLN A 341 -20.95 -12.29 -0.29
N ALA A 342 -21.57 -13.47 -0.23
CA ALA A 342 -21.19 -14.67 -0.95
C ALA A 342 -22.35 -15.10 -1.85
N ILE A 343 -22.12 -15.11 -3.17
CA ILE A 343 -23.10 -15.58 -4.16
C ILE A 343 -22.79 -17.03 -4.48
N PHE A 344 -23.70 -17.95 -4.16
CA PHE A 344 -23.64 -19.38 -4.48
C PHE A 344 -24.44 -19.65 -5.74
N VAL A 345 -23.74 -20.03 -6.82
CA VAL A 345 -24.37 -20.34 -8.12
C VAL A 345 -24.49 -21.84 -8.28
N PHE A 346 -25.71 -22.34 -8.47
CA PHE A 346 -25.99 -23.77 -8.66
C PHE A 346 -26.36 -24.09 -10.11
N ALA A 347 -25.88 -25.22 -10.61
CA ALA A 347 -26.28 -25.74 -11.92
C ALA A 347 -27.73 -26.27 -11.95
N ASP A 348 -28.25 -26.72 -10.80
CA ASP A 348 -29.60 -27.28 -10.65
C ASP A 348 -30.48 -26.36 -9.77
N PRO A 349 -31.58 -25.79 -10.29
CA PRO A 349 -32.51 -24.94 -9.54
C PRO A 349 -33.07 -25.62 -8.28
N THR A 350 -33.28 -26.94 -8.29
CA THR A 350 -33.81 -27.70 -7.15
C THR A 350 -32.79 -27.83 -6.03
N VAL A 351 -31.49 -27.77 -6.35
CA VAL A 351 -30.41 -27.73 -5.36
C VAL A 351 -30.33 -26.32 -4.75
N ALA A 352 -30.45 -25.27 -5.55
CA ALA A 352 -30.51 -23.89 -5.06
C ALA A 352 -31.68 -23.67 -4.07
N GLU A 353 -32.85 -24.24 -4.36
CA GLU A 353 -34.02 -24.14 -3.48
C GLU A 353 -33.83 -24.89 -2.16
N ARG A 354 -33.25 -26.09 -2.18
CA ARG A 354 -32.90 -26.82 -0.95
C ARG A 354 -31.83 -26.10 -0.12
N ALA A 355 -30.84 -25.50 -0.78
CA ALA A 355 -29.83 -24.69 -0.10
C ALA A 355 -30.46 -23.46 0.57
N ARG A 356 -31.38 -22.76 -0.12
CA ARG A 356 -32.16 -21.66 0.48
C ARG A 356 -32.99 -22.09 1.68
N ALA A 357 -33.69 -23.23 1.57
CA ALA A 357 -34.49 -23.77 2.67
C ALA A 357 -33.61 -24.11 3.90
N THR A 358 -32.41 -24.65 3.67
CA THR A 358 -31.45 -24.94 4.74
C THR A 358 -30.90 -23.63 5.35
N ALA A 359 -30.62 -22.63 4.53
CA ALA A 359 -30.09 -21.35 4.99
C ALA A 359 -31.08 -20.57 5.88
N ALA A 360 -32.37 -20.86 5.79
CA ALA A 360 -33.38 -20.29 6.69
C ALA A 360 -33.16 -20.70 8.17
N GLU A 361 -32.44 -21.80 8.42
CA GLU A 361 -32.09 -22.26 9.78
C GLU A 361 -30.73 -21.73 10.26
N TRP A 362 -30.04 -20.92 9.46
CA TRP A 362 -28.73 -20.35 9.82
C TRP A 362 -28.87 -19.12 10.73
N PRO A 363 -27.79 -18.72 11.44
CA PRO A 363 -27.76 -17.43 12.11
C PRO A 363 -28.08 -16.29 11.12
N GLU A 364 -28.95 -15.35 11.53
CA GLU A 364 -29.48 -14.28 10.69
C GLU A 364 -28.37 -13.49 9.97
N GLU A 365 -27.28 -13.19 10.68
CA GLU A 365 -26.11 -12.50 10.15
C GLU A 365 -25.39 -13.28 9.03
N LEU A 366 -25.46 -14.61 9.05
CA LEU A 366 -24.87 -15.47 8.02
C LEU A 366 -25.83 -15.64 6.84
N ALA A 367 -27.12 -15.78 7.12
CA ALA A 367 -28.16 -15.85 6.08
C ALA A 367 -28.22 -14.56 5.25
N ALA A 368 -28.07 -13.39 5.88
CA ALA A 368 -28.07 -12.08 5.24
C ALA A 368 -26.92 -11.87 4.23
N THR A 369 -25.84 -12.64 4.35
CA THR A 369 -24.65 -12.52 3.50
C THR A 369 -24.61 -13.58 2.39
N ALA A 370 -25.51 -14.56 2.37
CA ALA A 370 -25.54 -15.64 1.38
C ALA A 370 -26.65 -15.43 0.34
N VAL A 371 -26.27 -15.29 -0.93
CA VAL A 371 -27.21 -15.24 -2.07
C VAL A 371 -27.14 -16.55 -2.82
N PHE A 372 -28.29 -17.20 -3.04
CA PHE A 372 -28.36 -18.46 -3.78
C PHE A 372 -29.00 -18.20 -5.14
N THR A 373 -28.34 -18.55 -6.24
CA THR A 373 -28.80 -18.29 -7.61
C THR A 373 -28.48 -19.46 -8.55
N THR A 374 -28.95 -19.39 -9.80
CA THR A 374 -28.58 -20.33 -10.87
C THR A 374 -27.74 -19.59 -11.92
N ALA A 375 -27.02 -20.35 -12.77
CA ALA A 375 -26.18 -19.77 -13.81
C ALA A 375 -26.94 -18.84 -14.77
N GLU A 376 -28.25 -19.07 -14.97
CA GLU A 376 -29.12 -18.26 -15.83
C GLU A 376 -29.44 -16.87 -15.25
N HIS A 377 -29.40 -16.71 -13.92
CA HIS A 377 -29.78 -15.46 -13.23
C HIS A 377 -28.58 -14.72 -12.63
N ILE A 378 -27.35 -15.19 -12.91
CA ILE A 378 -26.16 -14.58 -12.33
C ILE A 378 -25.93 -13.14 -12.84
N SER A 379 -26.26 -12.88 -14.10
CA SER A 379 -26.11 -11.56 -14.74
C SER A 379 -27.08 -10.51 -14.21
N GLU A 380 -28.10 -10.90 -13.45
CA GLU A 380 -29.03 -9.96 -12.80
C GLU A 380 -28.54 -9.55 -11.40
N LEU A 381 -27.54 -10.26 -10.86
CA LEU A 381 -26.96 -10.06 -9.53
C LEU A 381 -25.60 -9.36 -9.55
N LEU A 382 -24.89 -9.47 -10.67
CA LEU A 382 -23.67 -8.72 -11.01
C LEU A 382 -24.06 -7.42 -11.70
#